data_AF-A0A812L8Y8-F1
#
_entry.id   AF-A0A812L8Y8-F1
#
_cell.length_a   1.000
_cell.length_b   1.000
_cell.length_c   1.000
_cell.angle_alpha   90.00
_cell.angle_beta   90.00
_cell.angle_gamma   90.00
#
_symmetry.space_group_name_H-M   'P 1'
#
loop_
_entity.id
_entity.type
_entity.pdbx_description
1 polymer ?
#
loop_
_entity_poly.entity_id
_entity_poly.type
_entity_poly.pdbx_seq_one_letter_code
_entity_poly.pdbx_strand_id
1 'polypeptide(L)'
;MMAEDGRGRCAGDESFDMANDAFADAGHGANASSLHQRSPAVISLLSGRTGGELEYFLRVFWVPAAVFATAEMLTFLVRRASFFVVLTDNAFEVGPTYSKVVEVHVWASIVMWCLAAVQILGEQLRRRRDLAWIHRLAGKVMLLLFFFVVLPTSLYLSALQRIDILAPAVAAVLLDTAFCTTFFLYRGWRVVRRRASSKSLMVHGKLMQCGTMMSMAILPQRFLQLYLTMQLKNRHQANYSISILVTSILFFVFGHFQEGPRGFIWMNCIGMDNAEEAFGSRHASAVERWSWKLRWLAYVPIYYAMRFALQ
;
A
#
# COMPACT_ATOMS: atom_id res chain seq x y z
N MET A 1 -54.67 -17.95 14.17
CA MET A 1 -53.71 -18.31 15.22
C MET A 1 -52.33 -17.99 14.66
N MET A 2 -51.79 -16.84 15.08
CA MET A 2 -50.56 -16.24 14.58
C MET A 2 -49.36 -16.82 15.32
N ALA A 3 -48.25 -17.03 14.62
CA ALA A 3 -46.93 -17.16 15.21
C ALA A 3 -45.97 -16.32 14.35
N GLU A 4 -45.79 -15.07 14.77
CA GLU A 4 -44.71 -14.20 14.33
C GLU A 4 -43.42 -14.67 15.00
N ASP A 5 -42.42 -15.00 14.20
CA ASP A 5 -41.11 -15.41 14.70
C ASP A 5 -40.16 -14.20 14.66
N GLY A 6 -39.92 -13.66 15.85
CA GLY A 6 -39.15 -12.46 16.10
C GLY A 6 -37.66 -12.65 15.79
N ARG A 7 -37.17 -11.94 14.77
CA ARG A 7 -35.74 -11.69 14.61
C ARG A 7 -35.37 -10.38 15.30
N GLY A 8 -34.76 -10.55 16.47
CA GLY A 8 -34.13 -9.48 17.24
C GLY A 8 -33.12 -8.70 16.41
N ARG A 9 -33.31 -7.38 16.39
CA ARG A 9 -32.30 -6.39 16.00
C ARG A 9 -31.23 -6.35 17.08
N CYS A 10 -29.99 -6.72 16.75
CA CYS A 10 -28.84 -6.29 17.53
C CYS A 10 -28.54 -4.83 17.15
N ALA A 11 -29.09 -3.91 17.93
CA ALA A 11 -28.55 -2.57 18.11
C ALA A 11 -27.37 -2.67 19.10
N GLY A 12 -26.23 -2.07 18.77
CA GLY A 12 -25.05 -2.07 19.63
C GLY A 12 -23.91 -1.26 19.03
N ASP A 13 -23.65 -0.12 19.67
CA ASP A 13 -22.47 0.75 19.61
C ASP A 13 -22.33 1.75 18.45
N GLU A 14 -23.25 2.72 18.45
CA GLU A 14 -22.98 4.11 18.04
C GLU A 14 -22.47 4.91 19.25
N SER A 15 -21.16 4.93 19.48
CA SER A 15 -20.55 5.90 20.41
C SER A 15 -19.08 6.15 20.09
N PHE A 16 -18.77 6.72 18.92
CA PHE A 16 -17.49 7.39 18.66
C PHE A 16 -17.55 8.29 17.41
N ASP A 17 -18.57 9.14 17.31
CA ASP A 17 -18.65 10.21 16.29
C ASP A 17 -19.33 11.44 16.94
N MET A 18 -18.60 12.15 17.81
CA MET A 18 -18.92 13.53 18.24
C MET A 18 -17.63 14.25 18.62
N ALA A 19 -16.88 14.72 17.61
CA ALA A 19 -15.78 15.68 17.83
C ALA A 19 -15.36 16.51 16.60
N ASN A 20 -16.00 16.39 15.43
CA ASN A 20 -15.56 17.10 14.23
C ASN A 20 -16.57 18.10 13.63
N ASP A 21 -17.77 18.24 14.19
CA ASP A 21 -18.82 19.12 13.61
C ASP A 21 -18.95 20.49 14.32
N ALA A 22 -17.97 20.90 15.13
CA ALA A 22 -18.04 22.15 15.90
C ALA A 22 -17.13 23.29 15.39
N PHE A 23 -16.58 23.21 14.16
CA PHE A 23 -15.73 24.29 13.60
C PHE A 23 -16.14 24.79 12.22
N ALA A 24 -17.32 24.43 11.72
CA ALA A 24 -17.81 24.85 10.42
C ALA A 24 -18.96 25.86 10.54
N ASP A 25 -18.79 26.91 11.35
CA ASP A 25 -19.63 28.11 11.17
C ASP A 25 -19.01 29.36 11.82
N ALA A 26 -18.08 30.00 11.10
CA ALA A 26 -17.73 31.40 11.31
C ALA A 26 -16.93 31.94 10.10
N GLY A 27 -17.47 32.97 9.44
CA GLY A 27 -16.62 34.01 8.84
C GLY A 27 -16.61 34.09 7.31
N HIS A 28 -17.43 35.02 6.82
CA HIS A 28 -17.49 35.59 5.48
C HIS A 28 -16.17 35.84 4.72
N GLY A 29 -16.25 35.65 3.41
CA GLY A 29 -16.07 36.75 2.45
C GLY A 29 -14.64 37.16 2.09
N ALA A 30 -14.11 36.59 1.01
CA ALA A 30 -13.21 37.31 0.11
C ALA A 30 -13.17 36.65 -1.28
N ASN A 31 -13.45 37.47 -2.30
CA ASN A 31 -13.28 37.17 -3.71
C ASN A 31 -11.87 36.64 -4.00
N ALA A 32 -11.77 35.43 -4.55
CA ALA A 32 -10.57 34.91 -5.21
C ALA A 32 -10.96 34.11 -6.46
N SER A 33 -11.79 34.70 -7.30
CA SER A 33 -12.07 34.22 -8.65
C SER A 33 -11.02 34.78 -9.62
N SER A 34 -9.89 34.08 -9.75
CA SER A 34 -9.03 34.01 -10.96
C SER A 34 -7.61 33.62 -10.53
N LEU A 35 -7.24 32.35 -10.79
CA LEU A 35 -5.87 31.81 -10.93
C LEU A 35 -5.83 30.35 -10.47
N HIS A 36 -6.46 29.45 -11.22
CA HIS A 36 -5.98 28.07 -11.44
C HIS A 36 -6.91 27.33 -12.41
N GLN A 37 -7.05 27.88 -13.61
CA GLN A 37 -7.53 27.12 -14.77
C GLN A 37 -6.34 26.29 -15.29
N ARG A 38 -5.90 25.30 -14.50
CA ARG A 38 -4.94 24.30 -14.99
C ARG A 38 -5.66 23.49 -16.06
N SER A 39 -5.08 23.49 -17.26
CA SER A 39 -5.64 22.93 -18.49
C SER A 39 -6.26 21.52 -18.28
N PRO A 40 -7.61 21.38 -18.31
CA PRO A 40 -8.27 20.09 -18.13
C PRO A 40 -8.08 19.14 -19.33
N ALA A 41 -7.51 19.63 -20.43
CA ALA A 41 -7.37 18.89 -21.68
C ALA A 41 -6.35 17.74 -21.61
N VAL A 42 -5.25 17.88 -20.84
CA VAL A 42 -4.20 16.84 -20.76
C VAL A 42 -4.63 15.66 -19.88
N ILE A 43 -5.43 15.91 -18.84
CA ILE A 43 -5.96 14.85 -17.96
C ILE A 43 -7.15 14.14 -18.61
N SER A 44 -8.01 14.88 -19.33
CA SER A 44 -9.17 14.34 -20.06
C SER A 44 -8.77 13.37 -21.19
N LEU A 45 -7.70 13.67 -21.93
CA LEU A 45 -7.24 12.80 -23.03
C LEU A 45 -6.70 11.45 -22.54
N LEU A 46 -6.27 11.35 -21.28
CA LEU A 46 -5.79 10.11 -20.66
C LEU A 46 -6.88 9.38 -19.86
N SER A 47 -7.99 10.03 -19.48
CA SER A 47 -8.99 9.40 -18.60
C SER A 47 -10.05 8.55 -19.31
N GLY A 48 -10.26 8.74 -20.61
CA GLY A 48 -11.36 8.08 -21.35
C GLY A 48 -11.07 6.66 -21.84
N ARG A 49 -9.80 6.25 -21.94
CA ARG A 49 -9.37 4.97 -22.55
C ARG A 49 -8.66 4.02 -21.57
N THR A 50 -8.38 4.46 -20.34
CA THR A 50 -7.37 3.87 -19.45
C THR A 50 -7.89 2.87 -18.42
N GLY A 51 -9.19 2.83 -18.15
CA GLY A 51 -9.74 1.93 -17.13
C GLY A 51 -9.48 0.44 -17.44
N GLY A 52 -9.72 0.03 -18.69
CA GLY A 52 -9.50 -1.36 -19.13
C GLY A 52 -8.02 -1.72 -19.30
N GLU A 53 -7.21 -0.78 -19.80
CA GLU A 53 -5.76 -0.99 -19.96
C GLU A 53 -5.05 -1.10 -18.61
N LEU A 54 -5.45 -0.28 -17.64
CA LEU A 54 -4.91 -0.38 -16.29
C LEU A 54 -5.36 -1.69 -15.63
N GLU A 55 -6.63 -2.09 -15.76
CA GLU A 55 -7.08 -3.37 -15.21
C GLU A 55 -6.31 -4.56 -15.81
N TYR A 56 -6.01 -4.51 -17.11
CA TYR A 56 -5.13 -5.47 -17.77
C TYR A 56 -3.71 -5.43 -17.19
N PHE A 57 -3.10 -4.25 -17.10
CA PHE A 57 -1.76 -4.09 -16.52
C PHE A 57 -1.69 -4.63 -15.10
N LEU A 58 -2.73 -4.39 -14.31
CA LEU A 58 -2.87 -4.87 -12.94
C LEU A 58 -2.97 -6.39 -12.86
N ARG A 59 -3.67 -7.04 -13.80
CA ARG A 59 -3.68 -8.51 -13.91
C ARG A 59 -2.30 -9.04 -14.27
N VAL A 60 -1.61 -8.39 -15.20
CA VAL A 60 -0.25 -8.76 -15.61
C VAL A 60 0.76 -8.55 -14.48
N PHE A 61 0.58 -7.53 -13.63
CA PHE A 61 1.46 -7.22 -12.51
C PHE A 61 1.57 -8.37 -11.48
N TRP A 62 0.55 -9.23 -11.39
CA TRP A 62 0.60 -10.44 -10.56
C TRP A 62 1.58 -11.49 -11.08
N VAL A 63 1.89 -11.50 -12.38
CA VAL A 63 2.81 -12.48 -12.97
C VAL A 63 4.25 -12.27 -12.47
N PRO A 64 4.86 -11.06 -12.59
CA PRO A 64 6.16 -10.80 -11.96
C PRO A 64 6.16 -11.04 -10.44
N ALA A 65 5.06 -10.70 -9.75
CA ALA A 65 4.94 -10.95 -8.32
C ALA A 65 4.98 -12.45 -7.98
N ALA A 66 4.24 -13.27 -8.72
CA ALA A 66 4.21 -14.72 -8.54
C ALA A 66 5.57 -15.36 -8.86
N VAL A 67 6.23 -14.92 -9.94
CA VAL A 67 7.58 -15.39 -10.31
C VAL A 67 8.57 -15.05 -9.20
N PHE A 68 8.58 -13.81 -8.72
CA PHE A 68 9.47 -13.38 -7.65
C PHE A 68 9.21 -14.14 -6.34
N ALA A 69 7.94 -14.24 -5.92
CA ALA A 69 7.58 -14.97 -4.70
C ALA A 69 7.99 -16.44 -4.79
N THR A 70 7.79 -17.09 -5.94
CA THR A 70 8.21 -18.48 -6.16
C THR A 70 9.73 -18.63 -6.08
N ALA A 71 10.48 -17.72 -6.72
CA ALA A 71 11.93 -17.73 -6.66
C ALA A 71 12.46 -17.55 -5.23
N GLU A 72 11.89 -16.61 -4.46
CA GLU A 72 12.23 -16.42 -3.05
C GLU A 72 11.90 -17.66 -2.21
N MET A 73 10.69 -18.23 -2.35
CA MET A 73 10.30 -19.45 -1.63
C MET A 73 11.28 -20.60 -1.90
N LEU A 74 11.58 -20.87 -3.17
CA LEU A 74 12.49 -21.95 -3.56
C LEU A 74 13.90 -21.71 -3.01
N THR A 75 14.38 -20.46 -3.03
CA THR A 75 15.70 -20.14 -2.48
C THR A 75 15.73 -20.34 -0.96
N PHE A 76 14.71 -19.91 -0.22
CA PHE A 76 14.63 -20.14 1.22
C PHE A 76 14.53 -21.62 1.57
N LEU A 77 13.79 -22.42 0.80
CA LEU A 77 13.65 -23.86 1.02
C LEU A 77 14.97 -24.61 0.80
N VAL A 78 15.75 -24.24 -0.22
CA VAL A 78 17.00 -24.95 -0.59
C VAL A 78 18.22 -24.40 0.16
N ARG A 79 18.32 -23.08 0.30
CA ARG A 79 19.54 -22.39 0.77
C ARG A 79 19.37 -21.67 2.10
N ARG A 80 18.14 -21.55 2.64
CA ARG A 80 17.83 -20.77 3.85
C ARG A 80 18.31 -19.31 3.78
N ALA A 81 18.35 -18.76 2.58
CA ALA A 81 18.72 -17.38 2.29
C ALA A 81 17.75 -16.79 1.26
N SER A 82 17.66 -15.46 1.21
CA SER A 82 16.86 -14.81 0.18
C SER A 82 17.48 -14.98 -1.20
N PHE A 83 16.64 -14.98 -2.24
CA PHE A 83 17.07 -15.04 -3.63
C PHE A 83 18.15 -14.01 -3.95
N PHE A 84 17.98 -12.78 -3.44
CA PHE A 84 18.95 -11.71 -3.64
C PHE A 84 20.28 -11.96 -2.92
N VAL A 85 20.26 -12.48 -1.70
CA VAL A 85 21.50 -12.77 -0.97
C VAL A 85 22.33 -13.81 -1.71
N VAL A 86 21.68 -14.86 -2.23
CA VAL A 86 22.35 -15.90 -3.04
C VAL A 86 22.92 -15.33 -4.33
N LEU A 87 22.18 -14.45 -5.01
CA LEU A 87 22.61 -13.91 -6.30
C LEU A 87 23.78 -12.93 -6.19
N THR A 88 23.91 -12.26 -5.05
CA THR A 88 24.91 -11.20 -4.85
C THR A 88 26.05 -11.64 -3.95
N ASP A 89 26.31 -12.94 -3.83
CA ASP A 89 27.36 -13.50 -2.98
C ASP A 89 27.37 -12.89 -1.57
N ASN A 90 26.20 -12.83 -0.92
CA ASN A 90 26.00 -12.30 0.44
C ASN A 90 26.24 -10.79 0.61
N ALA A 91 26.37 -10.00 -0.47
CA ALA A 91 26.55 -8.55 -0.36
C ALA A 91 25.42 -7.80 0.38
N PHE A 92 24.24 -8.40 0.50
CA PHE A 92 23.08 -7.84 1.19
C PHE A 92 22.68 -8.62 2.45
N GLU A 93 23.54 -9.48 2.96
CA GLU A 93 23.25 -10.27 4.15
C GLU A 93 23.02 -9.35 5.36
N VAL A 94 21.80 -9.38 5.90
CA VAL A 94 21.53 -8.77 7.19
C VAL A 94 22.22 -9.69 8.20
N GLY A 95 23.15 -9.14 9.00
CA GLY A 95 24.04 -9.96 9.83
C GLY A 95 23.31 -11.06 10.62
N PRO A 96 24.01 -12.14 11.05
CA PRO A 96 23.39 -13.39 11.48
C PRO A 96 22.26 -13.23 12.51
N THR A 97 22.38 -12.25 13.40
CA THR A 97 21.41 -11.85 14.41
C THR A 97 20.01 -11.54 13.86
N TYR A 98 19.90 -11.06 12.62
CA TYR A 98 18.66 -10.57 12.01
C TYR A 98 18.09 -11.50 10.94
N SER A 99 18.82 -12.55 10.56
CA SER A 99 18.43 -13.53 9.53
C SER A 99 17.02 -14.10 9.76
N LYS A 100 16.70 -14.47 11.01
CA LYS A 100 15.39 -15.00 11.39
C LYS A 100 14.25 -14.00 11.17
N VAL A 101 14.47 -12.72 11.47
CA VAL A 101 13.44 -11.68 11.29
C VAL A 101 13.17 -11.47 9.79
N VAL A 102 14.21 -11.49 8.97
CA VAL A 102 14.07 -11.44 7.51
C VAL A 102 13.30 -12.65 7.00
N GLU A 103 13.64 -13.86 7.44
CA GLU A 103 12.92 -15.08 7.05
C GLU A 103 11.43 -15.00 7.39
N VAL A 104 11.09 -14.63 8.63
CA VAL A 104 9.69 -14.45 9.07
C VAL A 104 8.99 -13.38 8.23
N HIS A 105 9.63 -12.24 7.98
CA HIS A 105 9.07 -11.15 7.18
C HIS A 105 8.77 -11.61 5.75
N VAL A 106 9.69 -12.32 5.11
CA VAL A 106 9.54 -12.79 3.73
C VAL A 106 8.40 -13.80 3.62
N TRP A 107 8.37 -14.82 4.49
CA TRP A 107 7.29 -15.81 4.49
C TRP A 107 5.93 -15.17 4.76
N ALA A 108 5.84 -14.28 5.75
CA ALA A 108 4.62 -13.56 6.07
C ALA A 108 4.16 -12.69 4.88
N SER A 109 5.08 -12.01 4.20
CA SER A 109 4.78 -11.18 3.03
C SER A 109 4.26 -12.02 1.85
N ILE A 110 4.87 -13.18 1.59
CA ILE A 110 4.42 -14.11 0.54
C ILE A 110 3.00 -14.62 0.84
N VAL A 111 2.75 -15.10 2.06
CA VAL A 111 1.42 -15.57 2.47
C VAL A 111 0.40 -14.43 2.37
N MET A 112 0.76 -13.23 2.81
CA MET A 112 -0.08 -12.04 2.69
C MET A 112 -0.42 -11.74 1.22
N TRP A 113 0.56 -11.80 0.32
CA TRP A 113 0.34 -11.56 -1.11
C TRP A 113 -0.52 -12.64 -1.77
N CYS A 114 -0.35 -13.91 -1.40
CA CYS A 114 -1.24 -14.99 -1.84
C CYS A 114 -2.69 -14.75 -1.39
N LEU A 115 -2.88 -14.35 -0.13
CA LEU A 115 -4.21 -14.00 0.38
C LEU A 115 -4.78 -12.75 -0.31
N ALA A 116 -3.94 -11.76 -0.62
CA ALA A 116 -4.34 -10.58 -1.40
C ALA A 116 -4.76 -10.96 -2.83
N ALA A 117 -4.08 -11.92 -3.46
CA ALA A 117 -4.48 -12.45 -4.76
C ALA A 117 -5.88 -13.09 -4.68
N VAL A 118 -6.16 -13.87 -3.62
CA VAL A 118 -7.51 -14.38 -3.36
C VAL A 118 -8.52 -13.24 -3.16
N GLN A 119 -8.14 -12.17 -2.46
CA GLN A 119 -9.03 -11.02 -2.26
C GLN A 119 -9.39 -10.30 -3.57
N ILE A 120 -8.41 -10.13 -4.45
CA ILE A 120 -8.49 -9.27 -5.63
C ILE A 120 -8.98 -10.05 -6.86
N LEU A 121 -8.44 -11.25 -7.09
CA LEU A 121 -8.76 -12.11 -8.24
C LEU A 121 -9.90 -13.10 -7.93
N GLY A 122 -10.13 -13.43 -6.66
CA GLY A 122 -11.13 -14.39 -6.23
C GLY A 122 -12.57 -13.87 -6.23
N GLU A 123 -12.96 -13.06 -7.22
CA GLU A 123 -14.30 -12.48 -7.27
C GLU A 123 -15.40 -13.56 -7.34
N GLN A 124 -15.14 -14.67 -8.03
CA GLN A 124 -16.07 -15.80 -8.10
C GLN A 124 -16.34 -16.41 -6.72
N LEU A 125 -15.32 -16.50 -5.85
CA LEU A 125 -15.47 -16.99 -4.48
C LEU A 125 -16.35 -16.06 -3.64
N ARG A 126 -16.23 -14.74 -3.86
CA ARG A 126 -17.07 -13.74 -3.18
C ARG A 126 -18.54 -13.82 -3.61
N ARG A 127 -18.82 -14.09 -4.88
CA ARG A 127 -20.19 -14.14 -5.43
C ARG A 127 -20.94 -15.42 -5.05
N ARG A 128 -20.21 -16.51 -4.77
CA ARG A 128 -20.77 -17.81 -4.34
C ARG A 128 -21.05 -17.81 -2.84
N ARG A 129 -22.33 -17.94 -2.44
CA ARG A 129 -22.78 -17.82 -1.04
C ARG A 129 -22.09 -18.81 -0.09
N ASP A 130 -21.87 -20.02 -0.57
CA ASP A 130 -21.19 -21.14 0.09
C ASP A 130 -19.68 -20.91 0.28
N LEU A 131 -19.04 -20.10 -0.58
CA LEU A 131 -17.60 -19.82 -0.54
C LEU A 131 -17.26 -18.40 -0.04
N ALA A 132 -18.25 -17.51 0.09
CA ALA A 132 -18.05 -16.13 0.51
C ALA A 132 -17.44 -15.98 1.90
N TRP A 133 -17.58 -16.98 2.78
CA TRP A 133 -16.92 -16.99 4.08
C TRP A 133 -15.40 -17.17 3.96
N ILE A 134 -14.93 -17.96 2.98
CA ILE A 134 -13.50 -18.16 2.70
C ILE A 134 -12.87 -16.85 2.26
N HIS A 135 -13.52 -16.13 1.33
CA HIS A 135 -13.06 -14.82 0.88
C HIS A 135 -12.98 -13.83 2.06
N ARG A 136 -14.00 -13.78 2.92
CA ARG A 136 -13.98 -12.92 4.12
C ARG A 136 -12.90 -13.31 5.13
N LEU A 137 -12.70 -14.60 5.36
CA LEU A 137 -11.67 -15.10 6.28
C LEU A 137 -10.27 -14.77 5.76
N ALA A 138 -10.02 -15.02 4.46
CA ALA A 138 -8.76 -14.69 3.82
C ALA A 138 -8.42 -13.20 3.95
N GLY A 139 -9.40 -12.30 3.77
CA GLY A 139 -9.20 -10.86 3.95
C GLY A 139 -8.85 -10.48 5.40
N LYS A 140 -9.49 -11.11 6.39
CA LYS A 140 -9.16 -10.90 7.81
C LYS A 140 -7.75 -11.38 8.15
N VAL A 141 -7.40 -12.60 7.74
CA VAL A 141 -6.07 -13.19 7.98
C VAL A 141 -5.00 -12.35 7.30
N MET A 142 -5.24 -11.88 6.07
CA MET A 142 -4.33 -11.00 5.34
C MET A 142 -4.05 -9.70 6.11
N LEU A 143 -5.09 -9.03 6.62
CA LEU A 143 -4.94 -7.81 7.40
C LEU A 143 -4.22 -8.06 8.73
N LEU A 144 -4.55 -9.14 9.44
CA LEU A 144 -3.85 -9.51 10.68
C LEU A 144 -2.37 -9.77 10.40
N LEU A 145 -2.05 -10.53 9.36
CA LEU A 145 -0.68 -10.81 8.98
C LEU A 145 0.09 -9.53 8.62
N PHE A 146 -0.56 -8.60 7.91
CA PHE A 146 0.03 -7.30 7.61
C PHE A 146 0.34 -6.51 8.89
N PHE A 147 -0.66 -6.27 9.74
CA PHE A 147 -0.51 -5.38 10.89
C PHE A 147 0.33 -5.96 12.03
N PHE A 148 0.31 -7.28 12.24
CA PHE A 148 1.02 -7.90 13.36
C PHE A 148 2.38 -8.47 12.99
N VAL A 149 2.65 -8.75 11.71
CA VAL A 149 3.93 -9.35 11.29
C VAL A 149 4.62 -8.47 10.26
N VAL A 150 4.03 -8.28 9.08
CA VAL A 150 4.71 -7.64 7.93
C VAL A 150 5.08 -6.18 8.22
N LEU A 151 4.15 -5.38 8.74
CA LEU A 151 4.38 -3.96 9.03
C LEU A 151 5.44 -3.78 10.14
N PRO A 152 5.32 -4.40 11.34
CA PRO A 152 6.34 -4.26 12.38
C PRO A 152 7.72 -4.72 11.93
N THR A 153 7.82 -5.88 11.26
CA THR A 153 9.10 -6.40 10.76
C THR A 153 9.67 -5.51 9.65
N SER A 154 8.85 -4.93 8.77
CA SER A 154 9.30 -3.97 7.75
C SER A 154 9.89 -2.72 8.37
N LEU A 155 9.23 -2.14 9.39
CA LEU A 155 9.73 -0.96 10.11
C LEU A 155 11.04 -1.27 10.84
N TYR A 156 11.09 -2.41 11.53
CA TYR A 156 12.29 -2.89 12.21
C TYR A 156 13.47 -3.07 11.26
N LEU A 157 13.26 -3.76 10.14
CA LEU A 157 14.29 -3.96 9.11
C LEU A 157 14.70 -2.64 8.47
N SER A 158 13.79 -1.70 8.27
CA SER A 158 14.11 -0.37 7.73
C SER A 158 15.04 0.43 8.64
N ALA A 159 14.89 0.29 9.97
CA ALA A 159 15.77 0.94 10.94
C ALA A 159 17.17 0.31 11.03
N LEU A 160 17.28 -0.99 10.71
CA LEU A 160 18.53 -1.77 10.84
C LEU A 160 19.27 -1.97 9.52
N GLN A 161 18.71 -1.53 8.40
CA GLN A 161 19.38 -1.61 7.10
C GLN A 161 20.70 -0.83 7.14
N ARG A 162 21.80 -1.54 6.88
CA ARG A 162 23.15 -0.96 6.76
C ARG A 162 23.31 -0.33 5.37
N ILE A 163 22.95 0.95 5.26
CA ILE A 163 23.18 1.76 4.05
C ILE A 163 24.03 2.95 4.48
N ASP A 164 25.28 3.01 4.04
CA ASP A 164 26.24 3.91 4.65
C ASP A 164 26.01 5.39 4.30
N ILE A 165 25.45 5.68 3.11
CA ILE A 165 25.37 7.06 2.59
C ILE A 165 23.93 7.58 2.49
N LEU A 166 22.95 6.71 2.21
CA LEU A 166 21.57 7.11 1.89
C LEU A 166 20.51 6.48 2.82
N ALA A 167 20.92 5.95 3.97
CA ALA A 167 19.98 5.29 4.90
C ALA A 167 18.74 6.13 5.23
N PRO A 168 18.84 7.43 5.59
CA PRO A 168 17.64 8.21 5.94
C PRO A 168 16.66 8.38 4.77
N ALA A 169 17.18 8.58 3.55
CA ALA A 169 16.36 8.73 2.35
C ALA A 169 15.66 7.41 1.97
N VAL A 170 16.39 6.30 2.04
CA VAL A 170 15.83 4.96 1.81
C VAL A 170 14.79 4.62 2.88
N ALA A 171 15.09 4.87 4.14
CA ALA A 171 14.15 4.63 5.23
C ALA A 171 12.88 5.47 5.07
N ALA A 172 12.99 6.74 4.64
CA ALA A 172 11.82 7.58 4.37
C ALA A 172 10.93 7.00 3.27
N VAL A 173 11.52 6.46 2.20
CA VAL A 173 10.79 5.77 1.13
C VAL A 173 10.08 4.51 1.63
N LEU A 174 10.76 3.69 2.45
CA LEU A 174 10.17 2.47 3.01
C LEU A 174 9.04 2.80 3.99
N LEU A 175 9.21 3.84 4.81
CA LEU A 175 8.17 4.37 5.69
C LEU A 175 6.96 4.90 4.91
N ASP A 176 7.19 5.61 3.81
CA ASP A 176 6.12 6.09 2.92
C ASP A 176 5.36 4.92 2.29
N THR A 177 6.08 3.86 1.88
CA THR A 177 5.50 2.61 1.36
C THR A 177 4.63 1.91 2.41
N ALA A 178 5.13 1.77 3.63
CA ALA A 178 4.39 1.20 4.75
C ALA A 178 3.15 2.03 5.11
N PHE A 179 3.29 3.36 5.14
CA PHE A 179 2.20 4.29 5.40
C PHE A 179 1.11 4.19 4.33
N CYS A 180 1.46 4.26 3.04
CA CYS A 180 0.51 4.19 1.94
C CYS A 180 -0.20 2.83 1.89
N THR A 181 0.54 1.73 2.10
CA THR A 181 -0.04 0.38 2.21
C THR A 181 -1.07 0.34 3.34
N THR A 182 -0.68 0.79 4.54
CA THR A 182 -1.55 0.87 5.72
C THR A 182 -2.78 1.70 5.44
N PHE A 183 -2.61 2.88 4.86
CA PHE A 183 -3.70 3.80 4.53
C PHE A 183 -4.74 3.13 3.63
N PHE A 184 -4.34 2.55 2.51
CA PHE A 184 -5.28 1.93 1.57
C PHE A 184 -5.96 0.68 2.13
N LEU A 185 -5.21 -0.19 2.83
CA LEU A 185 -5.80 -1.38 3.47
C LEU A 185 -6.80 -0.99 4.56
N TYR A 186 -6.46 -0.01 5.40
CA TYR A 186 -7.35 0.49 6.45
C TYR A 186 -8.59 1.16 5.87
N ARG A 187 -8.45 1.99 4.82
CA ARG A 187 -9.59 2.59 4.11
C ARG A 187 -10.49 1.52 3.50
N GLY A 188 -9.91 0.51 2.84
CA GLY A 188 -10.65 -0.62 2.28
C GLY A 188 -11.47 -1.34 3.35
N TRP A 189 -10.87 -1.64 4.49
CA TRP A 189 -11.56 -2.24 5.64
C TRP A 189 -12.70 -1.36 6.19
N ARG A 190 -12.47 -0.05 6.31
CA ARG A 190 -13.49 0.90 6.80
C ARG A 190 -14.68 1.01 5.86
N VAL A 191 -14.45 1.07 4.54
CA VAL A 191 -15.51 1.18 3.53
C VAL A 191 -16.48 0.00 3.62
N VAL A 192 -15.96 -1.23 3.68
CA VAL A 192 -16.82 -2.43 3.76
C VAL A 192 -17.56 -2.55 5.09
N ARG A 193 -17.00 -2.02 6.20
CA ARG A 193 -17.69 -2.02 7.51
C ARG A 193 -18.82 -1.00 7.58
N ARG A 194 -18.63 0.20 7.02
CA ARG A 194 -19.59 1.29 7.17
C ARG A 194 -20.74 1.25 6.16
N ARG A 195 -20.53 0.65 4.98
CA ARG A 195 -21.52 0.67 3.89
C ARG A 195 -21.52 -0.69 3.19
N ALA A 196 -22.55 -1.50 3.42
CA ALA A 196 -22.69 -2.82 2.79
C ALA A 196 -23.44 -2.73 1.44
N SER A 197 -23.02 -1.81 0.56
CA SER A 197 -23.59 -1.69 -0.79
C SER A 197 -22.71 -2.39 -1.84
N SER A 198 -23.30 -2.74 -2.99
CA SER A 198 -22.54 -3.28 -4.13
C SER A 198 -21.40 -2.33 -4.57
N LYS A 199 -21.67 -1.01 -4.58
CA LYS A 199 -20.67 0.02 -4.87
C LYS A 199 -19.52 0.00 -3.85
N SER A 200 -19.84 -0.07 -2.55
CA SER A 200 -18.85 -0.10 -1.47
C SER A 200 -17.97 -1.36 -1.53
N LEU A 201 -18.53 -2.52 -1.92
CA LEU A 201 -17.78 -3.76 -2.12
C LEU A 201 -16.81 -3.69 -3.32
N MET A 202 -17.19 -2.99 -4.39
CA MET A 202 -16.30 -2.70 -5.51
C MET A 202 -15.16 -1.77 -5.06
N VAL A 203 -15.49 -0.68 -4.37
CA VAL A 203 -14.50 0.28 -3.86
C VAL A 203 -13.53 -0.36 -2.86
N HIS A 204 -14.04 -1.24 -1.99
CA HIS A 204 -13.22 -2.07 -1.10
C HIS A 204 -12.16 -2.84 -1.90
N GLY A 205 -12.57 -3.61 -2.92
CA GLY A 205 -11.62 -4.39 -3.74
C GLY A 205 -10.53 -3.53 -4.37
N LYS A 206 -10.90 -2.36 -4.91
CA LYS A 206 -9.95 -1.40 -5.51
C LYS A 206 -8.98 -0.81 -4.48
N LEU A 207 -9.44 -0.51 -3.26
CA LEU A 207 -8.57 -0.03 -2.17
C LEU A 207 -7.61 -1.12 -1.69
N MET A 208 -8.09 -2.36 -1.55
CA MET A 208 -7.24 -3.51 -1.21
C MET A 208 -6.16 -3.72 -2.27
N GLN A 209 -6.52 -3.54 -3.54
CA GLN A 209 -5.58 -3.58 -4.66
C GLN A 209 -4.53 -2.47 -4.59
N CYS A 210 -4.91 -1.21 -4.38
CA CYS A 210 -3.94 -0.11 -4.23
C CYS A 210 -2.96 -0.38 -3.07
N GLY A 211 -3.46 -0.83 -1.91
CA GLY A 211 -2.61 -1.17 -0.77
C GLY A 211 -1.65 -2.31 -1.07
N THR A 212 -2.16 -3.37 -1.69
CA THR A 212 -1.33 -4.53 -2.08
C THR A 212 -0.26 -4.14 -3.10
N MET A 213 -0.62 -3.37 -4.13
CA MET A 213 0.34 -2.85 -5.11
C MET A 213 1.44 -2.02 -4.47
N MET A 214 1.09 -1.17 -3.50
CA MET A 214 2.08 -0.38 -2.77
C MET A 214 3.05 -1.29 -2.01
N SER A 215 2.55 -2.35 -1.35
CA SER A 215 3.43 -3.33 -0.70
C SER A 215 4.34 -4.07 -1.70
N MET A 216 3.87 -4.23 -2.95
CA MET A 216 4.60 -4.86 -4.05
C MET A 216 5.46 -3.87 -4.85
N ALA A 217 5.52 -2.59 -4.49
CA ALA A 217 6.41 -1.62 -5.14
C ALA A 217 7.89 -2.02 -5.01
N ILE A 218 8.20 -2.91 -4.08
CA ILE A 218 9.51 -3.57 -3.94
C ILE A 218 9.89 -4.42 -5.17
N LEU A 219 8.93 -4.93 -5.96
CA LEU A 219 9.23 -5.80 -7.11
C LEU A 219 10.02 -5.09 -8.22
N PRO A 220 9.55 -3.96 -8.80
CA PRO A 220 10.34 -3.23 -9.80
C PRO A 220 11.68 -2.76 -9.23
N GLN A 221 11.72 -2.42 -7.93
CA GLN A 221 12.96 -2.07 -7.25
C GLN A 221 13.96 -3.23 -7.28
N ARG A 222 13.52 -4.44 -6.93
CA ARG A 222 14.36 -5.63 -6.94
C ARG A 222 14.83 -5.99 -8.34
N PHE A 223 13.98 -5.92 -9.36
CA PHE A 223 14.40 -6.15 -10.74
C PHE A 223 15.46 -5.13 -11.21
N LEU A 224 15.29 -3.86 -10.88
CA LEU A 224 16.29 -2.84 -11.19
C LEU A 224 17.59 -3.05 -10.39
N GLN A 225 17.50 -3.42 -9.11
CA GLN A 225 18.66 -3.76 -8.28
C GLN A 225 19.45 -4.93 -8.86
N LEU A 226 18.74 -5.96 -9.35
CA LEU A 226 19.34 -7.12 -10.00
C LEU A 226 20.11 -6.69 -11.26
N TYR A 227 19.46 -5.94 -12.14
CA TYR A 227 20.08 -5.42 -13.35
C TYR A 227 21.34 -4.59 -13.03
N LEU A 228 21.23 -3.63 -12.11
CA LEU A 228 22.36 -2.79 -11.71
C LEU A 228 23.49 -3.61 -11.07
N THR A 229 23.17 -4.66 -10.30
CA THR A 229 24.19 -5.52 -9.69
C THR A 229 24.92 -6.38 -10.72
N MET A 230 24.23 -6.85 -11.76
CA MET A 230 24.87 -7.55 -12.87
C MET A 230 25.83 -6.66 -13.65
N GLN A 231 25.50 -5.37 -13.82
CA GLN A 231 26.31 -4.40 -14.55
C GLN A 231 27.43 -3.78 -13.71
N LEU A 232 27.18 -3.54 -12.42
CA LEU A 232 28.05 -2.80 -11.49
C LEU A 232 28.36 -3.64 -10.26
N LYS A 233 29.07 -4.76 -10.46
CA LYS A 233 29.30 -5.80 -9.43
C LYS A 233 29.91 -5.29 -8.13
N ASN A 234 30.70 -4.22 -8.12
CA ASN A 234 31.38 -3.75 -6.90
C ASN A 234 30.65 -2.59 -6.19
N ARG A 235 29.41 -2.28 -6.57
CA ARG A 235 28.66 -1.11 -6.05
C ARG A 235 27.31 -1.48 -5.45
N HIS A 236 27.21 -2.62 -4.78
CA HIS A 236 25.96 -3.18 -4.25
C HIS A 236 25.11 -2.18 -3.44
N GLN A 237 25.67 -1.48 -2.46
CA GLN A 237 24.90 -0.51 -1.65
C GLN A 237 24.38 0.67 -2.48
N ALA A 238 25.18 1.17 -3.43
CA ALA A 238 24.76 2.24 -4.33
C ALA A 238 23.67 1.76 -5.29
N ASN A 239 23.83 0.57 -5.87
CA ASN A 239 22.82 -0.06 -6.74
C ASN A 239 21.48 -0.23 -6.00
N TYR A 240 21.53 -0.68 -4.74
CA TYR A 240 20.34 -0.79 -3.89
C TYR A 240 19.68 0.57 -3.66
N SER A 241 20.45 1.57 -3.24
CA SER A 241 19.93 2.92 -2.96
C SER A 241 19.32 3.56 -4.22
N ILE A 242 20.00 3.46 -5.37
CA ILE A 242 19.52 3.96 -6.65
C ILE A 242 18.23 3.26 -7.04
N SER A 243 18.18 1.92 -6.92
CA SER A 243 16.98 1.16 -7.28
C SER A 243 15.75 1.62 -6.49
N ILE A 244 15.90 1.82 -5.18
CA ILE A 244 14.83 2.31 -4.28
C ILE A 244 14.38 3.69 -4.70
N LEU A 245 15.33 4.62 -4.86
CA LEU A 245 15.00 6.01 -5.14
C LEU A 245 14.29 6.15 -6.48
N VAL A 246 14.80 5.49 -7.53
CA VAL A 246 14.22 5.57 -8.87
C VAL A 246 12.80 5.03 -8.90
N THR A 247 12.56 3.84 -8.33
CA THR A 247 11.22 3.24 -8.37
C THR A 247 10.23 4.00 -7.49
N SER A 248 10.68 4.50 -6.35
CA SER A 248 9.79 5.16 -5.39
C SER A 248 9.49 6.60 -5.77
N ILE A 249 10.36 7.29 -6.51
CA ILE A 249 10.04 8.61 -7.09
C ILE A 249 8.79 8.51 -7.99
N LEU A 250 8.64 7.44 -8.77
CA LEU A 250 7.46 7.26 -9.62
C LEU A 250 6.18 7.14 -8.79
N PHE A 251 6.18 6.27 -7.77
CA PHE A 251 5.03 6.13 -6.86
C PHE A 251 4.77 7.40 -6.06
N PHE A 252 5.81 8.12 -5.65
CA PHE A 252 5.66 9.36 -4.92
C PHE A 252 5.03 10.47 -5.80
N VAL A 253 5.66 10.78 -6.93
CA VAL A 253 5.26 11.89 -7.80
C VAL A 253 3.89 11.65 -8.40
N PHE A 254 3.66 10.46 -8.96
CA PHE A 254 2.41 10.14 -9.67
C PHE A 254 1.37 9.48 -8.78
N GLY A 255 1.76 8.89 -7.65
CA GLY A 255 0.82 8.26 -6.73
C GLY A 255 0.23 9.26 -5.76
N HIS A 256 1.02 10.13 -5.11
CA HIS A 256 0.47 10.86 -3.97
C HIS A 256 1.07 12.20 -3.57
N PHE A 257 2.09 12.70 -4.25
CA PHE A 257 2.68 14.00 -3.91
C PHE A 257 1.76 15.20 -4.21
N GLN A 258 1.06 15.19 -5.34
CA GLN A 258 0.28 16.34 -5.79
C GLN A 258 -1.12 16.41 -5.16
N GLU A 259 -1.85 15.29 -5.19
CA GLU A 259 -3.26 15.22 -4.76
C GLU A 259 -3.47 14.31 -3.54
N GLY A 260 -2.40 14.00 -2.81
CA GLY A 260 -2.47 13.08 -1.67
C GLY A 260 -2.90 11.68 -2.11
N PRO A 261 -3.83 11.00 -1.41
CA PRO A 261 -4.22 9.63 -1.75
C PRO A 261 -5.03 9.55 -3.05
N ARG A 262 -5.39 10.70 -3.64
CA ARG A 262 -6.09 10.86 -4.92
C ARG A 262 -5.14 11.17 -6.07
N GLY A 263 -3.84 10.88 -5.96
CA GLY A 263 -2.95 11.06 -7.10
C GLY A 263 -3.26 10.11 -8.26
N PHE A 264 -2.60 10.39 -9.39
CA PHE A 264 -2.91 9.80 -10.69
C PHE A 264 -2.97 8.27 -10.67
N ILE A 265 -1.96 7.59 -10.12
CA ILE A 265 -1.91 6.11 -10.11
C ILE A 265 -3.15 5.54 -9.41
N TRP A 266 -3.48 6.08 -8.23
CA TRP A 266 -4.57 5.55 -7.40
C TRP A 266 -5.93 5.88 -7.97
N MET A 267 -6.11 7.07 -8.55
CA MET A 267 -7.39 7.47 -9.14
C MET A 267 -7.70 6.76 -10.45
N ASN A 268 -6.69 6.35 -11.23
CA ASN A 268 -6.95 5.47 -12.37
C ASN A 268 -7.41 4.07 -11.91
N CYS A 269 -6.94 3.57 -10.76
CA CYS A 269 -7.41 2.31 -10.19
C CYS A 269 -8.81 2.44 -9.56
N ILE A 270 -9.00 3.45 -8.71
CA ILE A 270 -10.23 3.66 -7.93
C ILE A 270 -11.37 4.16 -8.83
N GLY A 271 -11.08 5.12 -9.71
CA GLY A 271 -12.04 5.85 -10.54
C GLY A 271 -12.61 7.08 -9.82
N MET A 272 -12.75 8.20 -10.54
CA MET A 272 -13.24 9.47 -9.98
C MET A 272 -14.64 9.37 -9.37
N ASP A 273 -15.52 8.54 -9.94
CA ASP A 273 -16.90 8.34 -9.46
C ASP A 273 -16.99 7.58 -8.12
N ASN A 274 -15.86 7.00 -7.71
CA ASN A 274 -15.71 6.27 -6.45
C ASN A 274 -14.90 7.06 -5.41
N ALA A 275 -14.39 8.25 -5.74
CA ALA A 275 -13.53 9.03 -4.87
C ALA A 275 -14.22 9.37 -3.53
N GLU A 276 -15.48 9.79 -3.59
CA GLU A 276 -16.24 10.15 -2.39
C GLU A 276 -16.47 8.93 -1.48
N GLU A 277 -16.80 7.77 -2.05
CA GLU A 277 -16.96 6.54 -1.29
C GLU A 277 -15.61 6.07 -0.69
N ALA A 278 -14.52 6.21 -1.46
CA ALA A 278 -13.18 5.80 -1.06
C ALA A 278 -12.58 6.68 0.03
N PHE A 279 -12.76 8.01 -0.07
CA PHE A 279 -12.04 9.00 0.73
C PHE A 279 -12.93 9.86 1.64
N GLY A 280 -14.25 9.84 1.44
CA GLY A 280 -15.21 10.72 2.12
C GLY A 280 -15.38 12.08 1.44
N SER A 281 -14.62 12.35 0.38
CA SER A 281 -14.78 13.55 -0.44
C SER A 281 -14.29 13.29 -1.87
N ARG A 282 -14.94 13.95 -2.84
CA ARG A 282 -14.55 13.85 -4.26
C ARG A 282 -13.19 14.50 -4.55
N HIS A 283 -12.88 15.59 -3.84
CA HIS A 283 -11.64 16.35 -4.02
C HIS A 283 -10.86 16.41 -2.70
N ALA A 284 -9.53 16.43 -2.81
CA ALA A 284 -8.65 16.60 -1.66
C ALA A 284 -8.71 18.05 -1.15
N SER A 285 -8.88 18.23 0.16
CA SER A 285 -8.83 19.56 0.76
C SER A 285 -7.40 20.14 0.71
N ALA A 286 -7.24 21.45 0.93
CA ALA A 286 -5.91 22.05 1.03
C ALA A 286 -5.10 21.43 2.17
N VAL A 287 -5.73 21.23 3.33
CA VAL A 287 -5.13 20.59 4.51
C VAL A 287 -4.66 19.18 4.17
N GLU A 288 -5.51 18.36 3.54
CA GLU A 288 -5.15 17.00 3.16
C GLU A 288 -3.93 16.98 2.23
N ARG A 289 -3.92 17.82 1.19
CA ARG A 289 -2.77 17.93 0.26
C ARG A 289 -1.49 18.32 0.98
N TRP A 290 -1.56 19.28 1.90
CA TRP A 290 -0.39 19.70 2.68
C TRP A 290 0.07 18.63 3.65
N SER A 291 -0.82 17.95 4.38
CA SER A 291 -0.47 16.86 5.29
C SER A 291 0.25 15.72 4.56
N TRP A 292 -0.21 15.36 3.35
CA TRP A 292 0.43 14.33 2.54
C TRP A 292 1.83 14.71 2.07
N LYS A 293 2.10 15.99 1.80
CA LYS A 293 3.44 16.48 1.46
C LYS A 293 4.34 16.55 2.68
N LEU A 294 3.86 17.14 3.77
CA LEU A 294 4.65 17.45 4.95
C LEU A 294 5.04 16.21 5.75
N ARG A 295 4.31 15.09 5.64
CA ARG A 295 4.66 13.85 6.36
C ARG A 295 6.08 13.34 6.06
N TRP A 296 6.63 13.65 4.88
CA TRP A 296 7.99 13.27 4.53
C TRP A 296 9.03 13.90 5.46
N LEU A 297 8.73 15.09 5.98
CA LEU A 297 9.56 15.74 7.01
C LEU A 297 9.55 14.97 8.34
N ALA A 298 8.52 14.16 8.60
CA ALA A 298 8.43 13.33 9.81
C ALA A 298 9.16 11.99 9.67
N TYR A 299 9.36 11.47 8.46
CA TYR A 299 9.96 10.14 8.28
C TYR A 299 11.42 10.07 8.72
N VAL A 300 12.21 11.12 8.45
CA VAL A 300 13.62 11.15 8.86
C VAL A 300 13.77 11.18 10.40
N PRO A 301 13.06 12.08 11.14
CA PRO A 301 13.01 12.01 12.60
C PRO A 301 12.54 10.65 13.15
N ILE A 302 11.48 10.07 12.57
CA ILE A 302 10.97 8.75 12.97
C ILE A 302 12.04 7.68 12.78
N TYR A 303 12.75 7.69 11.64
CA TYR A 303 13.86 6.78 11.39
C TYR A 303 14.96 6.89 12.45
N TYR A 304 15.39 8.10 12.80
CA TYR A 304 16.40 8.28 13.84
C TYR A 304 15.91 7.85 15.22
N ALA A 305 14.65 8.12 15.57
CA ALA A 305 14.05 7.67 16.82
C ALA A 305 13.99 6.14 16.91
N MET A 306 13.55 5.46 15.83
CA MET A 306 13.55 4.00 15.76
C MET A 306 14.96 3.43 15.88
N ARG A 307 15.94 4.03 15.17
CA ARG A 307 17.33 3.56 15.21
C ARG A 307 17.93 3.73 16.60
N PHE A 308 17.68 4.86 17.27
CA PHE A 308 18.12 5.10 18.65
C PHE A 308 17.51 4.09 19.63
N ALA A 309 16.22 3.79 19.51
CA ALA A 309 15.54 2.82 20.37
C ALA A 309 16.00 1.36 20.19
N LEU A 310 16.72 1.07 19.10
CA LEU A 310 17.24 -0.27 18.77
C LEU A 310 18.74 -0.42 19.06
N GLN A 311 19.40 0.65 19.50
CA GLN A 311 20.79 0.66 19.98
C GLN A 311 20.84 0.38 21.48
#